data_AF-A0A7Y1SZ47-F1
#
_entry.id   AF-A0A7Y1SZ47-F1
#
_cell.length_a   1.000
_cell.length_b   1.000
_cell.length_c   1.000
_cell.angle_alpha   90.00
_cell.angle_beta   90.00
_cell.angle_gamma   90.00
#
_symmetry.space_group_name_H-M   'P 1'
#
loop_
_entity.id
_entity.type
_entity.pdbx_description
1 polymer ?
#
loop_
_entity_poly.entity_id
_entity_poly.type
_entity_poly.pdbx_seq_one_letter_code
_entity_poly.pdbx_strand_id
1 'polypeptide(L)'
;MDHNPLAVSRNEGSRSADPRSWLAERYLPLAWTSLATTFLIHLGLGGPDEFRADAAFLMLNLIATYLHRQQSNRYVLIHLLGIYTLILWYSLAPDAIPQQLGMSAILFASIVVLPNIVLVSLYGLRAAMVSTGLGVLGVMLLGPSTEELATGLFLVTVSALVGGLFFNRLISALEASEAALARAALTDPLTGFGNRRALALDFYEDRAFVLSLWDLDGLKAINDEFGHARGDEYILEFVHALSQAAGG
;
A
#
# COMPACT_ATOMS: atom_id res chain seq x y z
N MET A 1 29.21 42.00 0.64
CA MET A 1 27.83 41.87 1.13
C MET A 1 27.04 41.21 0.01
N ASP A 2 26.54 40.01 0.33
CA ASP A 2 25.33 39.35 -0.20
C ASP A 2 25.54 37.84 -0.25
N HIS A 3 25.53 37.25 0.95
CA HIS A 3 25.22 35.84 1.14
C HIS A 3 23.72 35.77 1.45
N ASN A 4 22.95 35.19 0.53
CA ASN A 4 21.57 34.80 0.72
C ASN A 4 21.55 33.37 1.32
N PRO A 5 21.17 33.15 2.59
CA PRO A 5 21.17 31.84 3.20
C PRO A 5 19.74 31.38 3.46
N LEU A 6 18.89 31.25 2.42
CA LEU A 6 17.57 30.63 2.53
C LEU A 6 17.22 29.80 1.28
N ALA A 7 18.11 28.87 0.93
CA ALA A 7 17.75 27.70 0.14
C ALA A 7 17.47 26.54 1.10
N VAL A 8 16.45 26.69 1.95
CA VAL A 8 15.94 25.58 2.75
C VAL A 8 15.17 24.65 1.81
N SER A 9 15.66 23.43 1.73
CA SER A 9 15.13 22.26 1.02
C SER A 9 13.60 22.23 1.00
N ARG A 10 13.03 22.59 -0.14
CA ARG A 10 11.63 22.26 -0.45
C ARG A 10 11.55 20.74 -0.66
N ASN A 11 10.75 20.11 0.21
CA ASN A 11 9.79 19.08 -0.17
C ASN A 11 10.29 17.62 -0.28
N GLU A 12 10.53 16.95 0.85
CA GLU A 12 10.57 15.47 0.91
C GLU A 12 9.72 14.86 2.05
N GLY A 13 8.99 15.66 2.84
CA GLY A 13 8.45 15.19 4.13
C GLY A 13 6.97 14.82 4.23
N SER A 14 6.11 15.06 3.24
CA SER A 14 4.65 14.91 3.47
C SER A 14 3.83 14.44 2.26
N ARG A 15 4.34 13.48 1.49
CA ARG A 15 3.40 12.60 0.77
C ARG A 15 2.80 11.68 1.83
N SER A 16 1.53 11.87 2.19
CA SER A 16 0.73 10.78 2.75
C SER A 16 0.95 9.59 1.82
N ALA A 17 1.68 8.59 2.28
CA ALA A 17 2.14 7.52 1.42
C ALA A 17 0.90 6.68 1.12
N ASP A 18 0.26 6.91 -0.03
CA ASP A 18 -0.84 6.08 -0.50
C ASP A 18 -0.41 4.62 -0.31
N PRO A 19 -1.09 3.83 0.54
CA PRO A 19 -0.68 2.46 0.81
C PRO A 19 -0.57 1.62 -0.47
N ARG A 20 -1.31 2.01 -1.52
CA ARG A 20 -1.24 1.41 -2.85
C ARG A 20 0.05 1.79 -3.60
N SER A 21 0.57 3.01 -3.43
CA SER A 21 1.84 3.42 -4.04
C SER A 21 3.01 2.67 -3.41
N TRP A 22 2.98 2.44 -2.09
CA TRP A 22 3.98 1.63 -1.40
C TRP A 22 4.05 0.19 -1.96
N LEU A 23 2.88 -0.45 -2.16
CA LEU A 23 2.83 -1.77 -2.77
C LEU A 23 3.33 -1.76 -4.22
N ALA A 24 2.96 -0.76 -5.01
CA ALA A 24 3.41 -0.62 -6.39
C ALA A 24 4.94 -0.47 -6.46
N GLU A 25 5.55 0.34 -5.60
CA GLU A 25 7.00 0.53 -5.51
C GLU A 25 7.73 -0.77 -5.15
N ARG A 26 7.14 -1.60 -4.30
CA ARG A 26 7.72 -2.90 -3.88
C ARG A 26 7.46 -4.04 -4.85
N TYR A 27 6.55 -3.86 -5.81
CA TYR A 27 6.15 -4.91 -6.75
C TYR A 27 7.29 -5.41 -7.65
N LEU A 28 8.02 -4.51 -8.32
CA LEU A 28 9.08 -4.88 -9.25
C LEU A 28 10.24 -5.63 -8.57
N PRO A 29 10.77 -5.18 -7.42
CA PRO A 29 11.76 -5.95 -6.67
C PRO A 29 11.30 -7.37 -6.37
N LEU A 30 10.06 -7.57 -5.95
CA LEU A 30 9.48 -8.90 -5.69
C LEU A 30 9.37 -9.76 -6.95
N ALA A 31 9.00 -9.14 -8.07
CA ALA A 31 8.91 -9.83 -9.35
C ALA A 31 10.29 -10.32 -9.84
N TRP A 32 11.33 -9.50 -9.69
CA TRP A 32 12.71 -9.86 -10.01
C TRP A 32 13.27 -10.94 -9.07
N THR A 33 12.99 -10.87 -7.75
CA THR A 33 13.43 -11.92 -6.82
C THR A 33 12.72 -13.24 -7.08
N SER A 34 11.44 -13.21 -7.46
CA SER A 34 10.70 -14.40 -7.88
C SER A 34 11.35 -15.06 -9.09
N LEU A 35 11.69 -14.29 -10.14
CA LEU A 35 12.39 -14.80 -11.32
C LEU A 35 13.74 -15.41 -10.96
N ALA A 36 14.53 -14.74 -10.12
CA ALA A 36 15.82 -15.26 -9.68
C ALA A 36 15.67 -16.60 -8.93
N THR A 37 14.64 -16.70 -8.09
CA THR A 37 14.35 -17.92 -7.32
C THR A 37 13.92 -19.07 -8.23
N THR A 38 13.01 -18.84 -9.18
CA THR A 38 12.56 -19.88 -10.12
C THR A 38 13.69 -20.33 -11.02
N PHE A 39 14.50 -19.39 -11.53
CA PHE A 39 15.66 -19.72 -12.34
C PHE A 39 16.67 -20.59 -11.60
N LEU A 40 16.93 -20.34 -10.32
CA LEU A 40 17.82 -21.18 -9.50
C LEU A 40 17.28 -22.61 -9.33
N ILE A 41 15.97 -22.76 -9.18
CA ILE A 41 15.33 -24.09 -9.11
C ILE A 41 15.47 -24.81 -10.47
N HIS A 42 15.17 -24.12 -11.57
CA HIS A 42 15.28 -24.66 -12.91
C HIS A 42 16.72 -24.95 -13.35
N LEU A 43 17.72 -24.25 -12.78
CA LEU A 43 19.12 -24.56 -13.05
C LEU A 43 19.52 -25.97 -12.57
N GLY A 44 18.91 -26.46 -11.49
CA GLY A 44 19.21 -27.77 -10.91
C GLY A 44 18.29 -28.90 -11.38
N LEU A 45 17.03 -28.58 -11.71
CA LEU A 45 15.98 -29.56 -12.00
C LEU A 45 15.38 -29.43 -13.41
N GLY A 46 15.72 -28.37 -14.14
CA GLY A 46 15.01 -27.96 -15.34
C GLY A 46 15.63 -28.43 -16.64
N GLY A 47 14.77 -28.46 -17.67
CA GLY A 47 15.09 -28.74 -19.05
C GLY A 47 14.71 -27.56 -19.97
N PRO A 48 14.60 -27.80 -21.29
CA PRO A 48 14.37 -26.74 -22.26
C PRO A 48 13.10 -25.91 -22.03
N ASP A 49 12.02 -26.52 -21.51
CA ASP A 49 10.75 -25.81 -21.29
C ASP A 49 10.79 -24.91 -20.05
N GLU A 50 11.53 -25.29 -19.01
CA GLU A 50 11.83 -24.46 -17.85
C GLU A 50 12.58 -23.19 -18.25
N PHE A 51 13.62 -23.33 -19.08
CA PHE A 51 14.37 -22.18 -19.56
C PHE A 51 13.56 -21.29 -20.52
N ARG A 52 12.62 -21.86 -21.28
CA ARG A 52 11.65 -21.07 -22.08
C ARG A 52 10.71 -20.28 -21.18
N ALA A 53 10.23 -20.89 -20.08
CA ALA A 53 9.40 -20.21 -19.10
C ALA A 53 10.17 -19.06 -18.43
N ASP A 54 11.42 -19.28 -18.03
CA ASP A 54 12.27 -18.24 -17.45
C ASP A 54 12.54 -17.09 -18.43
N ALA A 55 12.79 -17.40 -19.71
CA ALA A 55 12.96 -16.38 -20.74
C ALA A 55 11.69 -15.54 -20.95
N ALA A 56 10.51 -16.17 -20.96
CA ALA A 56 9.24 -15.46 -21.06
C ALA A 56 8.97 -14.61 -19.81
N PHE A 57 9.29 -15.12 -18.62
CA PHE A 57 9.13 -14.38 -17.37
C PHE A 57 10.11 -13.19 -17.28
N LEU A 58 11.33 -13.35 -17.78
CA LEU A 58 12.28 -12.24 -17.95
C LEU A 58 11.72 -11.15 -18.86
N MET A 59 11.14 -11.53 -20.01
CA MET A 59 10.53 -10.57 -20.94
C MET A 59 9.38 -9.80 -20.30
N LEU A 60 8.52 -10.47 -19.53
CA LEU A 60 7.45 -9.83 -18.76
C LEU A 60 8.01 -8.84 -17.74
N ASN A 61 9.04 -9.21 -16.97
CA ASN A 61 9.70 -8.33 -16.00
C ASN A 61 10.32 -7.08 -16.66
N LEU A 62 10.93 -7.26 -17.84
CA LEU A 62 11.49 -6.15 -18.62
C LEU A 62 10.40 -5.20 -19.12
N ILE A 63 9.28 -5.74 -19.65
CA ILE A 63 8.11 -4.93 -20.06
C ILE A 63 7.54 -4.17 -18.87
N ALA A 64 7.38 -4.83 -17.72
CA ALA A 64 6.87 -4.19 -16.50
C ALA A 64 7.80 -3.07 -16.02
N THR A 65 9.12 -3.31 -16.04
CA THR A 65 10.13 -2.31 -15.68
C THR A 65 10.12 -1.13 -16.65
N TYR A 66 9.97 -1.37 -17.95
CA TYR A 66 9.84 -0.32 -18.96
C TYR A 66 8.58 0.53 -18.75
N LEU A 67 7.43 -0.10 -18.55
CA LEU A 67 6.16 0.59 -18.31
C LEU A 67 6.17 1.39 -16.99
N HIS A 68 6.83 0.86 -15.95
CA HIS A 68 7.03 1.58 -14.69
C HIS A 68 7.89 2.83 -14.90
N ARG A 69 8.99 2.74 -15.67
CA ARG A 69 9.82 3.91 -16.02
C ARG A 69 9.06 4.97 -16.82
N GLN A 70 8.07 4.56 -17.59
CA GLN A 70 7.15 5.46 -18.31
C GLN A 70 6.06 6.07 -17.40
N GLN A 71 6.16 5.92 -16.06
CA GLN A 71 5.17 6.39 -15.09
C GLN A 71 3.75 5.85 -15.36
N SER A 72 3.64 4.70 -16.04
CA SER A 72 2.35 4.10 -16.37
C SER A 72 1.87 3.24 -15.21
N ASN A 73 0.75 3.59 -14.58
CA ASN A 73 0.17 2.82 -13.46
C ASN A 73 -0.38 1.43 -13.87
N ARG A 74 -0.27 1.05 -15.14
CA ARG A 74 -0.81 -0.21 -15.68
C ARG A 74 0.21 -1.36 -15.68
N TYR A 75 1.48 -1.10 -15.35
CA TYR A 75 2.54 -2.13 -15.43
C TYR A 75 2.23 -3.35 -14.55
N VAL A 76 1.74 -3.15 -13.33
CA VAL A 76 1.41 -4.25 -12.42
C VAL A 76 0.29 -5.11 -12.99
N LEU A 77 -0.78 -4.47 -13.50
CA LEU A 77 -1.89 -5.17 -14.14
C LEU A 77 -1.41 -6.01 -15.35
N ILE A 78 -0.65 -5.41 -16.27
CA ILE A 78 -0.15 -6.09 -17.47
C ILE A 78 0.77 -7.24 -17.09
N HIS A 79 1.67 -7.02 -16.11
CA HIS A 79 2.60 -8.04 -15.65
C HIS A 79 1.87 -9.23 -15.02
N LEU A 80 0.88 -8.98 -14.15
CA LEU A 80 0.10 -10.03 -13.50
C LEU A 80 -0.74 -10.83 -14.51
N LEU A 81 -1.34 -10.17 -15.50
CA LEU A 81 -2.05 -10.85 -16.58
C LEU A 81 -1.10 -11.73 -17.40
N GLY A 82 0.08 -11.22 -17.75
CA GLY A 82 1.08 -11.99 -18.49
C GLY A 82 1.63 -13.18 -17.70
N ILE A 83 1.91 -12.98 -16.40
CA ILE A 83 2.31 -14.08 -15.49
C ILE A 83 1.23 -15.15 -15.45
N TYR A 84 -0.04 -14.77 -15.37
CA TYR A 84 -1.14 -15.73 -15.33
C TYR A 84 -1.15 -16.63 -16.58
N THR A 85 -1.06 -16.02 -17.75
CA THR A 85 -1.00 -16.74 -19.03
C THR A 85 0.25 -17.64 -19.11
N LEU A 86 1.40 -17.16 -18.63
CA LEU A 86 2.65 -17.92 -18.63
C LEU A 86 2.57 -19.15 -17.74
N ILE A 87 2.07 -18.99 -16.50
CA ILE A 87 1.91 -20.10 -15.54
C ILE A 87 0.97 -21.15 -16.09
N LEU A 88 -0.14 -20.73 -16.70
CA LEU A 88 -1.09 -21.66 -17.32
C LEU A 88 -0.43 -22.46 -18.44
N TRP A 89 0.28 -21.81 -19.36
CA TRP A 89 1.01 -22.48 -20.42
C TRP A 89 2.06 -23.47 -19.89
N TYR A 90 2.89 -23.03 -18.93
CA TYR A 90 3.95 -23.86 -18.35
C TYR A 90 3.40 -25.08 -17.61
N SER A 91 2.25 -24.94 -16.94
CA SER A 91 1.58 -26.06 -16.26
C SER A 91 1.05 -27.14 -17.23
N LEU A 92 0.94 -26.82 -18.51
CA LEU A 92 0.41 -27.70 -19.55
C LEU A 92 1.48 -28.27 -20.47
N ALA A 93 2.72 -27.80 -20.34
CA ALA A 93 3.83 -28.31 -21.11
C ALA A 93 4.08 -29.78 -20.71
N PRO A 94 4.00 -30.74 -21.67
CA PRO A 94 4.02 -32.18 -21.36
C PRO A 94 5.26 -32.64 -20.60
N ASP A 95 6.40 -32.03 -20.91
CA ASP A 95 7.70 -32.38 -20.34
C ASP A 95 8.10 -31.47 -19.18
N ALA A 96 7.27 -30.51 -18.78
CA ALA A 96 7.61 -29.58 -17.70
C ALA A 96 7.51 -30.25 -16.33
N ILE A 97 8.33 -29.77 -15.38
CA ILE A 97 8.36 -30.25 -13.98
C ILE A 97 6.97 -30.45 -13.36
N PRO A 98 5.96 -29.56 -13.54
CA PRO A 98 4.63 -29.77 -12.96
C PRO A 98 3.97 -31.09 -13.41
N GLN A 99 4.06 -31.44 -14.69
CA GLN A 99 3.49 -32.67 -15.23
C GLN A 99 4.26 -33.90 -14.75
N GLN A 100 5.59 -33.80 -14.65
CA GLN A 100 6.44 -34.88 -14.11
C GLN A 100 6.12 -35.20 -12.65
N LEU A 101 5.75 -34.18 -11.87
CA LEU A 101 5.34 -34.32 -10.47
C LEU A 101 3.88 -34.76 -10.30
N GLY A 102 3.15 -35.02 -11.39
CA GLY A 102 1.73 -35.35 -11.35
C GLY A 102 0.86 -34.21 -10.80
N MET A 103 1.36 -32.96 -10.85
CA MET A 103 0.59 -31.80 -10.44
C MET A 103 -0.46 -31.51 -11.49
N SER A 104 -1.73 -31.47 -11.10
CA SER A 104 -2.75 -30.89 -11.97
C SER A 104 -2.42 -29.42 -12.22
N ALA A 105 -2.69 -28.93 -13.43
CA ALA A 105 -2.48 -27.52 -13.78
C ALA A 105 -3.18 -26.56 -12.80
N ILE A 106 -4.22 -27.04 -12.11
CA ILE A 106 -5.00 -26.34 -11.10
C ILE A 106 -4.25 -26.21 -9.77
N LEU A 107 -3.54 -27.25 -9.30
CA LEU A 107 -2.71 -27.15 -8.08
C LEU A 107 -1.56 -26.16 -8.27
N PHE A 108 -0.96 -26.12 -9.45
CA PHE A 108 0.10 -25.15 -9.75
C PHE A 108 -0.45 -23.73 -10.00
N ALA A 109 -1.59 -23.60 -10.69
CA ALA A 109 -2.32 -22.33 -10.80
C ALA A 109 -2.88 -21.83 -9.45
N SER A 110 -2.99 -22.69 -8.43
CA SER A 110 -3.37 -22.30 -7.05
C SER A 110 -2.24 -21.59 -6.29
N ILE A 111 -0.98 -21.76 -6.70
CA ILE A 111 0.17 -20.99 -6.17
C ILE A 111 0.07 -19.49 -6.56
N VAL A 112 -0.86 -19.17 -7.49
CA VAL A 112 -1.17 -17.83 -8.01
C VAL A 112 -2.17 -17.05 -7.13
N VAL A 113 -2.46 -17.53 -5.91
CA VAL A 113 -3.25 -16.79 -4.90
C VAL A 113 -2.63 -15.42 -4.57
N LEU A 114 -1.29 -15.32 -4.54
CA LEU A 114 -0.57 -14.08 -4.23
C LEU A 114 -0.85 -12.95 -5.24
N PRO A 115 -0.76 -13.17 -6.56
CA PRO A 115 -1.24 -12.23 -7.59
C PRO A 115 -2.64 -11.69 -7.38
N ASN A 116 -3.60 -12.54 -6.99
CA ASN A 116 -4.98 -12.12 -6.73
C ASN A 116 -5.07 -11.20 -5.51
N ILE A 117 -4.32 -11.49 -4.45
CA ILE A 117 -4.22 -10.60 -3.29
C ILE A 117 -3.67 -9.25 -3.73
N VAL A 118 -2.58 -9.21 -4.49
CA VAL A 118 -1.98 -7.96 -4.99
C VAL A 118 -2.92 -7.18 -5.92
N LEU A 119 -3.65 -7.85 -6.81
CA LEU A 119 -4.64 -7.24 -7.71
C LEU A 119 -5.80 -6.60 -6.95
N VAL A 120 -6.35 -7.31 -5.96
CA VAL A 120 -7.41 -6.78 -5.11
C VAL A 120 -6.89 -5.58 -4.33
N SER A 121 -5.67 -5.66 -3.82
CA SER A 121 -5.05 -4.61 -3.02
C SER A 121 -4.85 -3.32 -3.80
N LEU A 122 -4.43 -3.43 -5.07
CA LEU A 122 -4.10 -2.25 -5.88
C LEU A 122 -5.29 -1.69 -6.67
N TYR A 123 -6.20 -2.55 -7.13
CA TYR A 123 -7.22 -2.21 -8.11
C TYR A 123 -8.65 -2.54 -7.66
N GLY A 124 -8.82 -3.08 -6.45
CA GLY A 124 -10.11 -3.36 -5.83
C GLY A 124 -10.82 -4.61 -6.39
N LEU A 125 -12.05 -4.82 -5.94
CA LEU A 125 -12.83 -6.03 -6.21
C LEU A 125 -13.06 -6.30 -7.70
N ARG A 126 -13.16 -5.25 -8.53
CA ARG A 126 -13.39 -5.39 -9.97
C ARG A 126 -12.21 -6.07 -10.68
N ALA A 127 -10.97 -5.77 -10.30
CA ALA A 127 -9.79 -6.42 -10.87
C ALA A 127 -9.67 -7.88 -10.44
N ALA A 128 -10.09 -8.18 -9.20
CA ALA A 128 -10.20 -9.54 -8.69
C ALA A 128 -11.17 -10.37 -9.53
N MET A 129 -12.35 -9.83 -9.85
CA MET A 129 -13.35 -10.52 -10.69
C MET A 129 -12.81 -10.84 -12.09
N VAL A 130 -12.04 -9.92 -12.69
CA VAL A 130 -11.42 -10.14 -14.01
C VAL A 130 -10.34 -11.23 -13.95
N SER A 131 -9.47 -11.19 -12.94
CA SER A 131 -8.45 -12.21 -12.69
C SER A 131 -9.06 -13.60 -12.44
N THR A 132 -10.10 -13.67 -11.62
CA THR A 132 -10.87 -14.89 -11.38
C THR A 132 -11.51 -15.41 -12.67
N GLY A 133 -12.13 -14.53 -13.46
CA GLY A 133 -12.74 -14.91 -14.74
C GLY A 133 -11.73 -15.47 -15.75
N LEU A 134 -10.54 -14.86 -15.83
CA LEU A 134 -9.42 -15.37 -16.64
C LEU A 134 -8.94 -16.73 -16.16
N GLY A 135 -8.91 -16.95 -14.84
CA GLY A 135 -8.50 -18.23 -14.31
C GLY A 135 -9.51 -19.34 -14.51
N VAL A 136 -10.80 -19.04 -14.36
CA VAL A 136 -11.87 -19.96 -14.70
C VAL A 136 -11.84 -20.30 -16.19
N LEU A 137 -11.64 -19.31 -17.07
CA LEU A 137 -11.52 -19.53 -18.51
C LEU A 137 -10.30 -20.39 -18.85
N GLY A 138 -9.14 -20.10 -18.23
CA GLY A 138 -7.92 -20.88 -18.39
C GLY A 138 -8.11 -22.33 -17.99
N VAL A 139 -8.79 -22.59 -16.87
CA VAL A 139 -9.14 -23.93 -16.41
C VAL A 139 -10.15 -24.60 -17.35
N MET A 140 -11.19 -23.90 -17.81
CA MET A 140 -12.19 -24.46 -18.73
C MET A 140 -11.59 -24.93 -20.07
N LEU A 141 -10.53 -24.29 -20.55
CA LEU A 141 -9.86 -24.65 -21.81
C LEU A 141 -9.08 -25.98 -21.72
N LEU A 142 -8.91 -26.56 -20.52
CA LEU A 142 -8.09 -27.76 -20.30
C LEU A 142 -8.88 -29.06 -20.23
N GLY A 143 -10.20 -29.01 -20.42
CA GLY A 143 -11.08 -30.15 -20.19
C GLY A 143 -10.93 -30.79 -18.81
N PRO A 144 -10.86 -30.00 -17.71
CA PRO A 144 -10.68 -30.51 -16.36
C PRO A 144 -11.88 -31.33 -15.90
N SER A 145 -11.67 -32.17 -14.89
CA SER A 145 -12.78 -32.83 -14.20
C SER A 145 -13.65 -31.79 -13.46
N THR A 146 -14.90 -32.16 -13.17
CA THR A 146 -15.83 -31.28 -12.43
C THR A 146 -15.34 -30.94 -11.01
N GLU A 147 -14.63 -31.86 -10.35
CA GLU A 147 -14.08 -31.64 -8.99
C GLU A 147 -12.91 -30.66 -8.98
N GLU A 148 -12.09 -30.73 -10.01
CA GLU A 148 -10.97 -29.82 -10.28
C GLU A 148 -11.45 -28.38 -10.54
N LEU A 149 -12.49 -28.21 -11.35
CA LEU A 149 -13.14 -26.91 -11.57
C LEU A 149 -13.69 -26.30 -10.28
N ALA A 150 -14.38 -27.11 -9.47
CA ALA A 150 -14.98 -26.66 -8.22
C ALA A 150 -13.92 -26.21 -7.21
N THR A 151 -12.82 -26.97 -7.10
CA THR A 151 -11.74 -26.68 -6.16
C THR A 151 -10.97 -25.41 -6.56
N GLY A 152 -10.63 -25.26 -7.85
CA GLY A 152 -9.96 -24.05 -8.36
C GLY A 152 -10.79 -22.79 -8.15
N LEU A 153 -12.09 -22.83 -8.49
CA LEU A 153 -13.00 -21.71 -8.29
C LEU A 153 -13.15 -21.34 -6.81
N PHE A 154 -13.25 -22.34 -5.94
CA PHE A 154 -13.36 -22.12 -4.50
C PHE A 154 -12.12 -21.43 -3.93
N LEU A 155 -10.92 -21.94 -4.23
CA LEU A 155 -9.66 -21.37 -3.71
C LEU A 155 -9.44 -19.94 -4.18
N VAL A 156 -9.73 -19.63 -5.45
CA VAL A 156 -9.60 -18.27 -5.99
C VAL A 156 -10.61 -17.33 -5.35
N THR A 157 -11.87 -17.77 -5.19
CA THR A 157 -12.94 -16.95 -4.60
C THR A 157 -12.66 -16.64 -3.13
N VAL A 158 -12.27 -17.66 -2.35
CA VAL A 158 -11.91 -17.49 -0.93
C VAL A 158 -10.70 -16.58 -0.78
N SER A 159 -9.68 -16.77 -1.62
CA SER A 159 -8.47 -15.94 -1.58
C SER A 159 -8.74 -14.47 -1.94
N ALA A 160 -9.56 -14.22 -2.95
CA ALA A 160 -9.97 -12.86 -3.32
C ALA A 160 -10.80 -12.19 -2.20
N LEU A 161 -11.71 -12.95 -1.58
CA LEU A 161 -12.53 -12.46 -0.47
C LEU A 161 -11.69 -12.12 0.76
N VAL A 162 -10.87 -13.07 1.21
CA VAL A 162 -10.01 -12.91 2.39
C VAL A 162 -8.96 -11.83 2.15
N GLY A 163 -8.26 -11.89 1.01
CA GLY A 163 -7.27 -10.89 0.62
C GLY A 163 -7.86 -9.49 0.56
N GLY A 164 -9.04 -9.33 -0.06
CA GLY A 164 -9.72 -8.04 -0.13
C GLY A 164 -10.20 -7.50 1.20
N LEU A 165 -10.80 -8.34 2.05
CA LEU A 165 -11.25 -7.91 3.37
C LEU A 165 -10.06 -7.52 4.27
N PHE A 166 -9.01 -8.35 4.28
CA PHE A 166 -7.81 -8.09 5.07
C PHE A 166 -7.10 -6.82 4.62
N PHE A 167 -6.94 -6.64 3.31
CA PHE A 167 -6.26 -5.47 2.77
C PHE A 167 -7.02 -4.17 3.00
N ASN A 168 -8.35 -4.16 2.80
CA ASN A 168 -9.16 -2.98 3.13
C ASN A 168 -9.04 -2.62 4.62
N ARG A 169 -9.04 -3.62 5.51
CA ARG A 169 -8.85 -3.40 6.95
C ARG A 169 -7.47 -2.81 7.27
N LEU A 170 -6.42 -3.28 6.61
CA LEU A 170 -5.07 -2.75 6.78
C LEU A 170 -4.96 -1.30 6.31
N ILE A 171 -5.50 -0.96 5.13
CA ILE A 171 -5.51 0.42 4.64
C ILE A 171 -6.27 1.33 5.61
N SER A 172 -7.50 0.95 6.00
CA SER A 172 -8.27 1.78 6.92
C SER A 172 -7.58 1.95 8.28
N ALA A 173 -6.88 0.92 8.78
CA ALA A 173 -6.10 1.02 10.00
C ALA A 173 -4.89 1.94 9.84
N LEU A 174 -4.21 1.90 8.69
CA LEU A 174 -3.09 2.78 8.39
C LEU A 174 -3.54 4.24 8.26
N GLU A 175 -4.61 4.52 7.51
CA GLU A 175 -5.20 5.85 7.39
C GLU A 175 -5.64 6.40 8.76
N ALA A 176 -6.27 5.57 9.59
CA ALA A 176 -6.66 5.97 10.95
C ALA A 176 -5.43 6.28 11.83
N SER A 177 -4.36 5.49 11.69
CA SER A 177 -3.10 5.71 12.42
C SER A 177 -2.40 6.99 11.96
N GLU A 178 -2.32 7.25 10.66
CA GLU A 178 -1.78 8.49 10.10
C GLU A 178 -2.60 9.69 10.58
N ALA A 179 -3.94 9.62 10.55
CA ALA A 179 -4.81 10.69 11.03
C ALA A 179 -4.67 10.91 12.54
N ALA A 180 -4.39 9.87 13.33
CA ALA A 180 -4.11 10.00 14.75
C ALA A 180 -2.75 10.64 15.01
N LEU A 181 -1.70 10.25 14.26
CA LEU A 181 -0.37 10.83 14.34
C LEU A 181 -0.36 12.30 13.90
N ALA A 182 -1.06 12.63 12.82
CA ALA A 182 -1.21 14.00 12.34
C ALA A 182 -1.91 14.87 13.39
N ARG A 183 -3.00 14.39 13.99
CA ARG A 183 -3.65 15.08 15.11
C ARG A 183 -2.71 15.26 16.30
N ALA A 184 -2.02 14.22 16.75
CA ALA A 184 -1.08 14.33 17.86
C ALA A 184 0.10 15.30 17.57
N ALA A 185 0.54 15.39 16.32
CA ALA A 185 1.62 16.30 15.90
C ALA A 185 1.17 17.77 15.81
N LEU A 186 -0.12 18.02 15.60
CA LEU A 186 -0.72 19.35 15.41
C LEU A 186 -1.51 19.84 16.63
N THR A 187 -1.82 18.97 17.58
CA THR A 187 -2.53 19.31 18.81
C THR A 187 -1.55 19.48 19.97
N ASP A 188 -1.81 20.45 20.84
CA ASP A 188 -1.15 20.58 22.13
C ASP A 188 -1.80 19.62 23.15
N PRO A 189 -1.03 18.73 23.80
CA PRO A 189 -1.59 17.65 24.62
C PRO A 189 -2.23 18.14 25.92
N LEU A 190 -1.84 19.33 26.42
CA LEU A 190 -2.45 19.91 27.62
C LEU A 190 -3.80 20.52 27.28
N THR A 191 -3.86 21.34 26.23
CA THR A 191 -5.04 22.17 25.94
C THR A 191 -6.03 21.54 24.96
N GLY A 192 -5.58 20.58 24.14
CA GLY A 192 -6.37 20.03 23.04
C GLY A 192 -6.51 20.97 21.82
N PHE A 193 -5.91 22.16 21.87
CA PHE A 193 -5.92 23.13 20.78
C PHE A 193 -4.80 22.89 19.76
N GLY A 194 -4.88 23.57 18.62
CA GLY A 194 -3.79 23.59 17.65
C GLY A 194 -2.51 24.14 18.29
N ASN A 195 -1.41 23.40 18.18
CA ASN A 195 -0.11 23.86 18.63
C ASN A 195 0.50 24.86 17.63
N ARG A 196 1.72 25.35 17.91
CA ARG A 196 2.41 26.31 17.03
C ARG A 196 2.57 25.82 15.58
N ARG A 197 2.67 24.50 15.34
CA ARG A 197 2.75 23.94 13.98
C ARG A 197 1.40 24.02 13.26
N ALA A 198 0.30 23.76 13.96
CA ALA A 198 -1.04 23.92 13.40
C ALA A 198 -1.29 25.38 12.97
N LEU A 199 -0.97 26.34 13.86
CA LEU A 199 -1.07 27.76 13.54
C LEU A 199 -0.27 28.14 12.29
N ALA A 200 0.96 27.61 12.15
CA ALA A 200 1.80 27.89 10.98
C ALA A 200 1.23 27.35 9.65
N LEU A 201 0.41 26.28 9.69
CA LEU A 201 -0.26 25.75 8.49
C LEU A 201 -1.42 26.65 8.05
N ASP A 202 -2.18 27.21 8.99
CA ASP A 202 -3.34 28.06 8.70
C ASP A 202 -2.95 29.41 8.05
N PHE A 203 -1.72 29.89 8.29
CA PHE A 203 -1.21 31.13 7.69
C PHE A 203 -0.98 31.08 6.17
N TYR A 204 -1.02 29.90 5.55
CA TYR A 204 -0.75 29.73 4.12
C TYR A 204 -2.00 29.83 3.23
N GLU A 205 -3.16 30.08 3.80
CA GLU A 205 -4.38 30.25 3.01
C GLU A 205 -4.60 31.73 2.67
N ASP A 206 -4.86 32.03 1.40
CA ASP A 206 -5.16 33.39 0.88
C ASP A 206 -6.54 33.88 1.35
N ARG A 207 -6.71 34.03 2.66
CA ARG A 207 -7.93 34.56 3.30
C ARG A 207 -7.57 35.76 4.17
N ALA A 208 -8.43 36.78 4.22
CA ALA A 208 -8.29 37.83 5.22
C ALA A 208 -8.66 37.27 6.60
N PHE A 209 -7.77 37.40 7.59
CA PHE A 209 -7.99 36.94 8.96
C PHE A 209 -7.51 37.99 9.98
N VAL A 210 -8.00 37.89 11.21
CA VAL A 210 -7.52 38.66 12.37
C VAL A 210 -6.77 37.71 13.29
N LEU A 211 -5.52 38.02 13.60
CA LEU A 211 -4.71 37.28 14.58
C LEU A 211 -4.74 38.01 15.92
N SER A 212 -5.21 37.34 16.98
CA SER A 212 -5.13 37.82 18.36
C SER A 212 -4.17 36.94 19.16
N LEU A 213 -3.13 37.54 19.73
CA LEU A 213 -2.17 36.87 20.61
C LEU A 213 -2.48 37.23 22.06
N TRP A 214 -2.57 36.22 22.91
CA TRP A 214 -2.87 36.36 24.33
C TRP A 214 -1.68 35.81 25.12
N ASP A 215 -1.13 36.62 26.03
CA ASP A 215 -0.11 36.18 26.98
C ASP A 215 -0.75 35.97 28.35
N LEU A 216 -0.41 34.86 29.02
CA LEU A 216 -0.94 34.51 30.33
C LEU A 216 -0.02 35.08 31.42
N ASP A 217 -0.30 36.31 31.81
CA ASP A 217 0.48 37.02 32.84
C ASP A 217 0.50 36.23 34.17
N GLY A 218 1.69 36.15 34.79
CA GLY A 218 1.84 35.57 36.13
C GLY A 218 1.91 34.04 36.20
N LEU A 219 1.80 33.32 35.09
CA LEU A 219 1.87 31.84 35.06
C LEU A 219 3.15 31.29 35.73
N LYS A 220 4.29 31.97 35.58
CA LYS A 220 5.55 31.57 36.22
C LYS A 220 5.46 31.62 37.75
N ALA A 221 4.83 32.65 38.32
CA ALA A 221 4.67 32.77 39.76
C ALA A 221 3.77 31.65 40.31
N ILE A 222 2.69 31.31 39.59
CA ILE A 222 1.81 30.18 39.93
C ILE A 222 2.60 28.86 39.91
N ASN A 223 3.41 28.64 38.87
CA ASN A 223 4.27 27.46 38.78
C ASN A 223 5.29 27.37 39.91
N ASP A 224 5.91 28.50 40.26
CA ASP A 224 6.96 28.57 41.28
C ASP A 224 6.38 28.41 42.70
N GLU A 225 5.14 28.86 42.96
CA GLU A 225 4.46 28.77 44.28
C GLU A 225 3.66 27.48 44.49
N PHE A 226 2.96 26.99 43.45
CA PHE A 226 2.00 25.87 43.56
C PHE A 226 2.39 24.64 42.72
N GLY A 227 3.49 24.71 41.97
CA GLY A 227 3.97 23.65 41.11
C GLY A 227 3.28 23.61 39.74
N HIS A 228 3.90 22.88 38.81
CA HIS A 228 3.45 22.81 37.40
C HIS A 228 2.02 22.32 37.20
N ALA A 229 1.55 21.37 38.01
CA ALA A 229 0.18 20.87 37.90
C ALA A 229 -0.88 21.97 38.09
N ARG A 230 -0.62 22.94 39.00
CA ARG A 230 -1.54 24.06 39.21
C ARG A 230 -1.47 25.10 38.09
N GLY A 231 -0.29 25.27 37.47
CA GLY A 231 -0.15 26.06 36.26
C GLY A 231 -0.89 25.44 35.08
N ASP A 232 -0.84 24.12 34.93
CA ASP A 232 -1.58 23.39 33.89
C ASP A 232 -3.11 23.58 34.04
N GLU A 233 -3.62 23.53 35.27
CA GLU A 233 -5.04 23.84 35.56
C GLU A 233 -5.40 25.29 35.18
N TYR A 234 -4.54 26.26 35.48
CA TYR A 234 -4.76 27.66 35.12
C TYR A 234 -4.81 27.87 33.59
N ILE A 235 -3.94 27.17 32.85
CA ILE A 235 -3.97 27.17 31.38
C ILE A 235 -5.30 26.59 30.86
N LEU A 236 -5.75 25.48 31.43
CA LEU A 236 -7.01 24.83 31.04
C LEU A 236 -8.24 25.72 31.31
N GLU A 237 -8.27 26.43 32.45
CA GLU A 237 -9.33 27.38 32.79
C GLU A 237 -9.41 28.53 31.76
N PHE A 238 -8.26 29.11 31.39
CA PHE A 238 -8.21 30.15 30.37
C PHE A 238 -8.71 29.64 29.01
N VAL A 239 -8.23 28.48 28.58
CA VAL A 239 -8.62 27.85 27.31
C VAL A 239 -10.13 27.58 27.27
N HIS A 240 -10.71 27.13 28.39
CA HIS A 240 -12.15 26.91 28.49
C HIS A 240 -12.93 28.23 28.34
N ALA A 241 -12.51 29.30 29.01
CA ALA A 241 -13.12 30.62 28.90
C ALA A 241 -13.04 31.17 27.46
N LEU A 242 -11.89 31.00 26.79
CA LEU A 242 -11.71 31.43 25.40
C LEU A 242 -12.63 30.66 24.44
N SER A 243 -12.77 29.34 24.65
CA SER A 243 -13.65 28.48 23.82
C SER A 243 -15.12 28.89 23.92
N GLN A 244 -15.57 29.25 25.11
CA GLN A 244 -16.94 29.74 25.33
C GLN A 244 -17.16 31.10 24.67
N ALA A 245 -16.17 31.99 24.70
CA ALA A 245 -16.25 33.31 24.09
C ALA A 245 -16.20 33.27 22.55
N ALA A 246 -15.49 32.30 21.97
CA ALA A 246 -15.35 32.13 20.52
C ALA A 246 -16.48 31.31 19.86
N GLY A 247 -17.27 30.57 20.65
CA GLY A 247 -18.37 29.70 20.18
C GLY A 247 -19.76 30.34 20.16
N GLY A 248 -19.86 31.68 20.07
CA GLY A 248 -21.11 32.45 19.99
C GLY A 248 -21.27 33.18 18.67
#